data_AF-A0AAV4IIH1-F1
#
_entry.id   AF-A0AAV4IIH1-F1
#
_cell.length_a   1.000
_cell.length_b   1.000
_cell.length_c   1.000
_cell.angle_alpha   90.00
_cell.angle_beta   90.00
_cell.angle_gamma   90.00
#
_symmetry.space_group_name_H-M   'P 1'
#
loop_
_entity.id
_entity.type
_entity.pdbx_description
1 polymer ?
#
loop_
_entity_poly.entity_id
_entity_poly.type
_entity_poly.pdbx_seq_one_letter_code
_entity_poly.pdbx_strand_id
1 'polypeptide(L)'
;MANQGIDQLFDIRTAFLTGNYQQCINEAPKLKVGSPELAVEKDVLMYRAYIAQKKYGVVLDEVNSSSSPELQAVKMYAEYLSNESRRDAITRELDGKMSGSVDLSNNTFLLMAASIYYHAQDYDSALRTLHQSDNLECQALMVQTLLKIDRIDLAKKELKRMQDTDEDSVLTQLAQAWFNLSVVSTSL
;
A
#
# COMPACT_ATOMS: atom_id res chain seq x y z
N MET A 1 -11.49 13.74 21.07
CA MET A 1 -12.42 12.65 20.71
C MET A 1 -12.98 12.99 19.34
N ALA A 2 -12.25 12.61 18.30
CA ALA A 2 -12.65 12.90 16.92
C ALA A 2 -13.80 11.95 16.55
N ASN A 3 -14.85 12.54 15.98
CA ASN A 3 -16.07 11.87 15.55
C ASN A 3 -15.74 10.89 14.42
N GLN A 4 -15.36 9.65 14.74
CA GLN A 4 -15.16 8.58 13.76
C GLN A 4 -16.54 8.17 13.24
N GLY A 5 -16.95 8.75 12.12
CA GLY A 5 -17.98 8.15 11.29
C GLY A 5 -17.58 6.70 11.01
N ILE A 6 -18.56 5.79 11.02
CA ILE A 6 -18.34 4.37 10.76
C ILE A 6 -17.53 4.22 9.46
N ASP A 7 -16.32 3.65 9.55
CA ASP A 7 -15.53 3.32 8.36
C ASP A 7 -16.30 2.26 7.57
N GLN A 8 -16.94 2.69 6.47
CA GLN A 8 -17.75 1.83 5.64
C GLN A 8 -16.94 0.72 4.97
N LEU A 9 -15.62 0.91 4.83
CA LEU A 9 -14.70 -0.03 4.19
C LEU A 9 -13.99 -0.94 5.21
N PHE A 10 -14.31 -0.83 6.50
CA PHE A 10 -13.60 -1.52 7.58
C PHE A 10 -13.45 -3.03 7.34
N ASP A 11 -14.55 -3.71 7.00
CA ASP A 11 -14.56 -5.17 6.82
C ASP A 11 -13.67 -5.62 5.66
N ILE A 12 -13.79 -4.93 4.51
CA ILE A 12 -13.01 -5.29 3.32
C ILE A 12 -11.53 -4.91 3.47
N ARG A 13 -11.23 -3.81 4.17
CA ARG A 13 -9.86 -3.40 4.50
C ARG A 13 -9.22 -4.40 5.44
N THR A 14 -9.94 -4.81 6.49
CA THR A 14 -9.47 -5.84 7.43
C THR A 14 -9.21 -7.17 6.70
N ALA A 15 -10.13 -7.60 5.83
CA ALA A 15 -9.95 -8.80 5.01
C ALA A 15 -8.69 -8.70 4.13
N PHE A 16 -8.44 -7.55 3.50
CA PHE A 16 -7.23 -7.33 2.72
C PHE A 16 -5.96 -7.37 3.58
N LEU A 17 -5.91 -6.61 4.68
CA LEU A 17 -4.73 -6.49 5.55
C LEU A 17 -4.35 -7.81 6.23
N THR A 18 -5.34 -8.65 6.54
CA THR A 18 -5.13 -9.98 7.15
C THR A 18 -4.85 -11.10 6.13
N GLY A 19 -4.80 -10.77 4.83
CA GLY A 19 -4.50 -11.72 3.76
C GLY A 19 -5.70 -12.54 3.27
N ASN A 20 -6.91 -12.26 3.74
CA ASN A 20 -8.13 -12.86 3.23
C ASN A 20 -8.61 -12.15 1.95
N TYR A 21 -7.78 -12.20 0.91
CA TYR A 21 -8.00 -11.49 -0.36
C TYR A 21 -9.30 -11.93 -1.05
N GLN A 22 -9.68 -13.21 -0.95
CA GLN A 22 -10.90 -13.68 -1.60
C GLN A 22 -12.16 -13.10 -0.94
N GLN A 23 -12.18 -12.95 0.38
CA GLN A 23 -13.28 -12.28 1.06
C GLN A 23 -13.35 -10.80 0.65
N CYS A 24 -12.21 -10.10 0.59
CA CYS A 24 -12.16 -8.72 0.12
C CYS A 24 -12.79 -8.57 -1.29
N ILE A 25 -12.40 -9.43 -2.23
CA ILE A 25 -12.94 -9.47 -3.60
C ILE A 25 -14.44 -9.79 -3.62
N ASN A 26 -14.90 -10.71 -2.79
CA ASN A 26 -16.30 -11.13 -2.78
C ASN A 26 -17.24 -10.06 -2.18
N GLU A 27 -16.77 -9.31 -1.18
CA GLU A 27 -17.60 -8.34 -0.44
C GLU A 27 -17.57 -6.94 -1.06
N ALA A 28 -16.47 -6.52 -1.71
CA ALA A 28 -16.34 -5.18 -2.29
C ALA A 28 -17.46 -4.83 -3.31
N PRO A 29 -17.89 -5.70 -4.24
CA PRO A 29 -18.99 -5.39 -5.16
C PRO A 29 -20.36 -5.27 -4.47
N LYS A 30 -20.55 -5.94 -3.33
CA LYS A 30 -21.82 -5.95 -2.57
C LYS A 30 -21.97 -4.69 -1.71
N LEU A 31 -20.85 -4.08 -1.33
CA LEU A 31 -20.82 -2.92 -0.45
C LEU A 31 -21.27 -1.65 -1.19
N LYS A 32 -22.30 -1.01 -0.65
CA LYS A 32 -22.76 0.32 -1.09
C LYS A 32 -22.08 1.37 -0.23
N VAL A 33 -21.40 2.30 -0.89
CA VAL A 33 -20.66 3.38 -0.23
C VAL A 33 -21.35 4.72 -0.45
N GLY A 34 -21.18 5.62 0.51
CA GLY A 34 -21.88 6.90 0.54
C GLY A 34 -21.28 8.00 -0.36
N SER A 35 -20.09 7.82 -0.93
CA SER A 35 -19.45 8.84 -1.76
C SER A 35 -18.63 8.24 -2.92
N PRO A 36 -18.39 9.01 -4.00
CA PRO A 36 -17.53 8.59 -5.11
C PRO A 36 -16.09 8.29 -4.67
N GLU A 37 -15.56 9.03 -3.70
CA GLU A 37 -14.20 8.84 -3.17
C GLU A 37 -14.08 7.49 -2.47
N LEU A 38 -15.08 7.12 -1.65
CA LEU A 38 -15.14 5.80 -1.03
C LEU A 38 -15.33 4.69 -2.07
N ALA A 39 -15.98 4.97 -3.21
CA ALA A 39 -16.11 3.99 -4.29
C ALA A 39 -14.76 3.70 -4.94
N VAL A 40 -13.96 4.75 -5.20
CA VAL A 40 -12.58 4.59 -5.68
C VAL A 40 -11.73 3.83 -4.68
N GLU A 41 -11.79 4.17 -3.39
CA GLU A 41 -11.00 3.49 -2.36
C GLU A 41 -11.37 2.00 -2.21
N LYS A 42 -12.66 1.70 -2.30
CA LYS A 42 -13.18 0.32 -2.34
C LYS A 42 -12.62 -0.46 -3.52
N ASP A 43 -12.62 0.13 -4.71
CA ASP A 43 -12.10 -0.51 -5.93
C ASP A 43 -10.58 -0.68 -5.85
N VAL A 44 -9.84 0.28 -5.28
CA VAL A 44 -8.41 0.17 -5.00
C VAL A 44 -8.12 -1.05 -4.11
N LEU A 45 -8.86 -1.23 -3.01
CA LEU A 45 -8.70 -2.39 -2.12
C LEU A 45 -8.97 -3.71 -2.86
N MET A 46 -10.06 -3.75 -3.65
CA MET A 46 -10.43 -4.93 -4.44
C MET A 46 -9.35 -5.30 -5.47
N TYR A 47 -8.86 -4.33 -6.25
CA TYR A 47 -7.83 -4.60 -7.26
C TYR A 47 -6.48 -4.95 -6.63
N ARG A 48 -6.11 -4.35 -5.50
CA ARG A 48 -4.93 -4.78 -4.73
C ARG A 48 -5.07 -6.22 -4.23
N ALA A 49 -6.27 -6.64 -3.83
CA ALA A 49 -6.54 -8.04 -3.48
C ALA A 49 -6.38 -8.99 -4.69
N TYR A 50 -6.81 -8.58 -5.89
CA TYR A 50 -6.53 -9.33 -7.12
C TYR A 50 -5.02 -9.46 -7.42
N ILE A 51 -4.26 -8.37 -7.25
CA ILE A 51 -2.78 -8.38 -7.40
C ILE A 51 -2.15 -9.35 -6.40
N ALA A 52 -2.60 -9.35 -5.14
CA ALA A 52 -2.08 -10.24 -4.12
C ALA A 52 -2.33 -11.73 -4.43
N GLN A 53 -3.41 -12.03 -5.16
CA GLN A 53 -3.70 -13.37 -5.71
C GLN A 53 -2.98 -13.67 -7.05
N LYS A 54 -2.08 -12.79 -7.51
CA LYS A 54 -1.39 -12.87 -8.82
C LYS A 54 -2.34 -12.86 -10.03
N LYS A 55 -3.56 -12.37 -9.85
CA LYS A 55 -4.57 -12.24 -10.91
C LYS A 55 -4.42 -10.89 -11.62
N TYR A 56 -3.22 -10.63 -12.16
CA TYR A 56 -2.88 -9.33 -12.75
C TYR A 56 -3.75 -8.97 -13.96
N GLY A 57 -4.15 -9.96 -14.77
CA GLY A 57 -4.96 -9.75 -15.97
C GLY A 57 -6.26 -8.98 -15.70
N VAL A 58 -6.96 -9.30 -14.60
CA VAL A 58 -8.19 -8.59 -14.20
C VAL A 58 -7.96 -7.09 -14.06
N VAL A 59 -6.89 -6.70 -13.38
CA VAL A 59 -6.54 -5.29 -13.16
C VAL A 59 -6.13 -4.62 -14.48
N LEU A 60 -5.34 -5.31 -15.29
CA LEU A 60 -4.84 -4.77 -16.56
C LEU A 60 -5.94 -4.55 -17.59
N ASP A 61 -6.96 -5.42 -17.59
CA ASP A 61 -8.09 -5.39 -18.52
C ASP A 61 -9.18 -4.40 -18.09
N GLU A 62 -9.49 -4.32 -16.80
CA GLU A 62 -10.59 -3.49 -16.30
C GLU A 62 -10.20 -2.03 -16.06
N VAL A 63 -8.98 -1.76 -15.57
CA VAL A 63 -8.51 -0.40 -15.34
C VAL A 63 -8.02 0.20 -16.65
N ASN A 64 -8.59 1.32 -17.08
CA ASN A 64 -8.30 1.96 -18.36
C ASN A 64 -7.90 3.42 -18.18
N SER A 65 -7.53 4.14 -19.25
CA SER A 65 -7.03 5.52 -19.16
C SER A 65 -8.03 6.55 -18.61
N SER A 66 -9.33 6.21 -18.52
CA SER A 66 -10.35 7.06 -17.91
C SER A 66 -10.58 6.80 -16.42
N SER A 67 -9.99 5.74 -15.86
CA SER A 67 -10.06 5.44 -14.43
C SER A 67 -9.28 6.47 -13.61
N SER A 68 -9.62 6.59 -12.33
CA SER A 68 -9.02 7.57 -11.44
C SER A 68 -7.49 7.38 -11.29
N PRO A 69 -6.75 8.43 -10.88
CA PRO A 69 -5.30 8.35 -10.67
C PRO A 69 -4.87 7.24 -9.70
N GLU A 70 -5.66 6.97 -8.66
CA GLU A 70 -5.44 5.89 -7.70
C GLU A 70 -5.47 4.52 -8.40
N LEU A 71 -6.46 4.30 -9.25
CA LEU A 71 -6.58 3.05 -10.02
C LEU A 71 -5.46 2.93 -11.05
N GLN A 72 -5.05 4.02 -11.69
CA GLN A 72 -3.87 4.01 -12.58
C GLN A 72 -2.61 3.57 -11.84
N ALA A 73 -2.41 4.01 -10.59
CA ALA A 73 -1.28 3.59 -9.78
C ALA A 73 -1.31 2.08 -9.49
N VAL A 74 -2.48 1.54 -9.18
CA VAL A 74 -2.69 0.10 -8.96
C VAL A 74 -2.41 -0.68 -10.26
N LYS A 75 -2.85 -0.18 -11.41
CA LYS A 75 -2.56 -0.79 -12.72
C LYS A 75 -1.06 -0.81 -13.03
N MET A 76 -0.35 0.31 -12.80
CA MET A 76 1.10 0.38 -13.01
C MET A 76 1.83 -0.67 -12.15
N TYR A 77 1.42 -0.84 -10.89
CA TYR A 77 1.99 -1.86 -10.03
C TYR A 77 1.68 -3.29 -10.50
N ALA A 78 0.44 -3.55 -10.94
CA ALA A 78 0.07 -4.83 -11.54
C ALA A 78 0.91 -5.14 -12.79
N GLU A 79 1.13 -4.14 -13.64
CA GLU A 79 1.94 -4.27 -14.85
C GLU A 79 3.38 -4.64 -14.51
N TYR A 80 3.98 -3.94 -13.53
CA TYR A 80 5.33 -4.21 -13.04
C TYR A 80 5.50 -5.65 -12.55
N LEU A 81 4.54 -6.14 -11.76
CA LEU A 81 4.57 -7.51 -11.23
C LEU A 81 4.28 -8.58 -12.29
N SER A 82 3.48 -8.26 -13.31
CA SER A 82 3.07 -9.21 -14.34
C SER A 82 4.14 -9.48 -15.40
N ASN A 83 5.04 -8.53 -15.64
CA ASN A 83 5.96 -8.59 -16.76
C ASN A 83 7.37 -8.15 -16.39
N GLU A 84 8.24 -9.13 -16.17
CA GLU A 84 9.62 -8.90 -15.78
C GLU A 84 10.41 -8.05 -16.79
N SER A 85 10.14 -8.20 -18.10
CA SER A 85 10.84 -7.47 -19.17
C SER A 85 10.51 -5.98 -19.21
N ARG A 86 9.36 -5.58 -18.63
CA ARG A 86 8.92 -4.18 -18.58
C ARG A 86 9.31 -3.47 -17.30
N ARG A 87 9.86 -4.17 -16.29
CA ARG A 87 10.20 -3.60 -14.98
C ARG A 87 11.06 -2.34 -15.09
N ASP A 88 12.17 -2.42 -15.83
CA ASP A 88 13.07 -1.26 -16.01
C ASP A 88 12.40 -0.08 -16.71
N ALA A 89 11.50 -0.34 -17.66
CA ALA A 89 10.77 0.72 -18.35
C ALA A 89 9.76 1.41 -17.41
N ILE A 90 9.05 0.61 -16.61
CA ILE A 90 8.08 1.11 -15.64
C ILE A 90 8.77 1.88 -14.52
N THR A 91 9.91 1.41 -14.01
CA THR A 91 10.69 2.16 -13.01
C THR A 91 11.13 3.51 -13.55
N ARG A 92 11.63 3.59 -14.79
CA ARG A 92 11.99 4.88 -15.42
C ARG A 92 10.79 5.81 -15.62
N GLU A 93 9.63 5.26 -16.02
CA GLU A 93 8.39 6.05 -16.10
C GLU A 93 8.00 6.60 -14.73
N LEU A 94 8.10 5.77 -13.70
CA LEU A 94 7.81 6.14 -12.32
C LEU A 94 8.76 7.23 -11.82
N ASP A 95 10.07 7.12 -12.07
CA ASP A 95 11.06 8.16 -11.75
C ASP A 95 10.67 9.50 -12.41
N GLY A 96 10.27 9.44 -13.69
CA GLY A 96 9.77 10.60 -14.42
C GLY A 96 8.56 11.24 -13.74
N LYS A 97 7.58 10.44 -13.32
CA LYS A 97 6.40 10.93 -12.59
C LYS A 97 6.78 11.52 -11.23
N MET A 98 7.66 10.88 -10.49
CA MET A 98 8.14 11.33 -9.17
C MET A 98 8.95 12.62 -9.23
N SER A 99 9.66 12.86 -10.34
CA SER A 99 10.39 14.12 -10.57
C SER A 99 9.49 15.28 -10.99
N GLY A 100 8.26 14.99 -11.42
CA GLY A 100 7.27 15.98 -11.82
C GLY A 100 6.43 16.51 -10.66
N SER A 101 5.26 17.08 -10.99
CA SER A 101 4.27 17.51 -9.99
C SER A 101 3.45 16.32 -9.52
N VAL A 102 3.93 15.60 -8.52
CA VAL A 102 3.17 14.54 -7.84
C VAL A 102 2.16 15.18 -6.88
N ASP A 103 0.91 14.70 -6.94
CA ASP A 103 -0.08 14.99 -5.92
C ASP A 103 0.23 14.18 -4.66
N LEU A 104 0.83 14.86 -3.67
CA LEU A 104 1.21 14.25 -2.38
C LEU A 104 -0.01 13.85 -1.53
N SER A 105 -1.21 14.30 -1.87
CA SER A 105 -2.44 13.86 -1.19
C SER A 105 -2.90 12.47 -1.64
N ASN A 106 -2.42 11.99 -2.80
CA ASN A 106 -2.73 10.67 -3.32
C ASN A 106 -1.85 9.59 -2.67
N ASN A 107 -2.26 9.16 -1.47
CA ASN A 107 -1.57 8.13 -0.72
C ASN A 107 -1.49 6.79 -1.45
N THR A 108 -2.50 6.45 -2.28
CA THR A 108 -2.49 5.22 -3.09
C THR A 108 -1.35 5.24 -4.11
N PHE A 109 -1.14 6.38 -4.79
CA PHE A 109 -0.02 6.53 -5.71
C PHE A 109 1.32 6.36 -5.00
N LEU A 110 1.53 7.05 -3.87
CA LEU A 110 2.76 6.96 -3.09
C LEU A 110 3.03 5.52 -2.62
N LEU A 111 1.99 4.82 -2.17
CA LEU A 111 2.10 3.43 -1.73
C LEU A 111 2.46 2.47 -2.87
N MET A 112 1.82 2.60 -4.04
CA MET A 112 2.12 1.77 -5.21
C MET A 112 3.50 2.07 -5.78
N ALA A 113 3.89 3.34 -5.85
CA ALA A 113 5.22 3.78 -6.25
C ALA A 113 6.30 3.20 -5.33
N ALA A 114 6.15 3.34 -4.03
CA ALA A 114 7.06 2.76 -3.04
C ALA A 114 7.11 1.22 -3.11
N SER A 115 5.98 0.57 -3.39
CA SER A 115 5.94 -0.89 -3.59
C SER A 115 6.76 -1.32 -4.81
N ILE A 116 6.69 -0.56 -5.92
CA ILE A 116 7.53 -0.80 -7.11
C ILE A 116 9.02 -0.66 -6.76
N TYR A 117 9.41 0.43 -6.10
CA TYR A 117 10.81 0.63 -5.67
C TYR A 117 11.28 -0.47 -4.70
N TYR A 118 10.43 -0.88 -3.76
CA TYR A 118 10.70 -1.98 -2.84
C TYR A 118 11.01 -3.29 -3.58
N HIS A 119 10.21 -3.64 -4.59
CA HIS A 119 10.44 -4.83 -5.42
C HIS A 119 11.65 -4.68 -6.35
N ALA A 120 12.00 -3.46 -6.76
CA ALA A 120 13.21 -3.14 -7.49
C ALA A 120 14.48 -3.13 -6.60
N GLN A 121 14.34 -3.35 -5.28
CA GLN A 121 15.39 -3.24 -4.28
C GLN A 121 16.00 -1.83 -4.14
N ASP A 122 15.33 -0.80 -4.65
CA ASP A 122 15.68 0.60 -4.43
C ASP A 122 14.96 1.11 -3.17
N TYR A 123 15.47 0.69 -2.02
CA TYR A 123 14.87 1.03 -0.72
C TYR A 123 14.99 2.52 -0.39
N ASP A 124 16.01 3.21 -0.91
CA ASP A 124 16.19 4.65 -0.69
C ASP A 124 15.08 5.46 -1.40
N SER A 125 14.75 5.12 -2.64
CA SER A 125 13.64 5.74 -3.36
C SER A 125 12.28 5.38 -2.75
N ALA A 126 12.12 4.14 -2.28
CA ALA A 126 10.91 3.74 -1.55
C ALA A 126 10.71 4.60 -0.29
N LEU A 127 11.72 4.71 0.58
CA LEU A 127 11.64 5.50 1.82
C LEU A 127 11.41 6.99 1.53
N ARG A 128 12.10 7.57 0.55
CA ARG A 128 11.89 8.97 0.14
C ARG A 128 10.46 9.24 -0.32
N THR A 129 9.84 8.29 -1.03
CA THR A 129 8.45 8.38 -1.48
C THR A 129 7.50 8.30 -0.28
N LEU A 130 7.71 7.34 0.61
CA LEU A 130 6.84 7.10 1.78
C LEU A 130 6.89 8.24 2.80
N HIS A 131 8.03 8.91 2.95
CA HIS A 131 8.16 10.07 3.85
C HIS A 131 7.28 11.26 3.51
N GLN A 132 6.69 11.30 2.31
CA GLN A 132 5.80 12.38 1.88
C GLN A 132 4.36 12.20 2.37
N SER A 133 4.02 11.03 2.94
CA SER A 133 2.69 10.68 3.39
C SER A 133 2.65 10.40 4.89
N ASP A 134 1.62 10.90 5.56
CA ASP A 134 1.27 10.56 6.93
C ASP A 134 0.26 9.39 7.01
N ASN A 135 -0.04 8.73 5.89
CA ASN A 135 -0.97 7.61 5.86
C ASN A 135 -0.40 6.36 6.53
N LEU A 136 -1.22 5.69 7.34
CA LEU A 136 -0.81 4.53 8.12
C LEU A 136 -0.28 3.36 7.25
N GLU A 137 -0.79 3.16 6.04
CA GLU A 137 -0.25 2.17 5.09
C GLU A 137 1.14 2.53 4.58
N CYS A 138 1.41 3.82 4.37
CA CYS A 138 2.74 4.28 4.00
C CYS A 138 3.74 4.09 5.14
N GLN A 139 3.34 4.41 6.37
CA GLN A 139 4.15 4.18 7.58
C GLN A 139 4.45 2.68 7.78
N ALA A 140 3.44 1.82 7.58
CA ALA A 140 3.63 0.37 7.68
C ALA A 140 4.64 -0.17 6.65
N LEU A 141 4.55 0.28 5.39
CA LEU A 141 5.52 -0.10 4.36
C LEU A 141 6.92 0.49 4.66
N MET A 142 6.98 1.66 5.31
CA MET A 142 8.24 2.25 5.76
C MET A 142 8.89 1.40 6.84
N VAL A 143 8.13 0.93 7.85
CA VAL A 143 8.61 -0.04 8.85
C VAL A 143 9.13 -1.29 8.16
N GLN A 144 8.36 -1.88 7.24
CA GLN A 144 8.78 -3.08 6.51
C GLN A 144 10.07 -2.86 5.71
N THR A 145 10.22 -1.70 5.09
CA THR A 145 11.42 -1.33 4.32
C THR A 145 12.63 -1.14 5.23
N LEU A 146 12.48 -0.44 6.35
CA LEU A 146 13.55 -0.23 7.34
C LEU A 146 14.02 -1.54 7.96
N LEU A 147 13.09 -2.45 8.28
CA LEU A 147 13.43 -3.80 8.74
C LEU A 147 14.17 -4.60 7.67
N LYS A 148 13.80 -4.44 6.39
CA LYS A 148 14.45 -5.15 5.26
C LYS A 148 15.92 -4.75 5.06
N ILE A 149 16.30 -3.53 5.44
CA ILE A 149 17.67 -3.01 5.37
C ILE A 149 18.38 -3.02 6.75
N ASP A 150 17.87 -3.82 7.70
CA ASP A 150 18.42 -4.00 9.05
C ASP A 150 18.52 -2.70 9.89
N ARG A 151 17.74 -1.68 9.56
CA ARG A 151 17.65 -0.41 10.31
C ARG A 151 16.56 -0.46 11.39
N ILE A 152 16.74 -1.40 12.32
CA ILE A 152 15.81 -1.66 13.44
C ILE A 152 15.60 -0.40 14.30
N ASP A 153 16.64 0.41 14.47
CA ASP A 153 16.61 1.67 15.22
C ASP A 153 15.59 2.67 14.66
N LEU A 154 15.56 2.82 13.33
CA LEU A 154 14.61 3.69 12.64
C LEU A 154 13.23 3.04 12.55
N ALA A 155 13.16 1.72 12.31
CA ALA A 155 11.89 0.99 12.28
C ALA A 155 11.13 1.15 13.60
N LYS A 156 11.83 1.14 14.74
CA LYS A 156 11.24 1.37 16.07
C LYS A 156 10.63 2.77 16.21
N LYS A 157 11.29 3.79 15.67
CA LYS A 157 10.78 5.17 15.70
C LYS A 157 9.51 5.30 14.86
N GLU A 158 9.52 4.69 13.68
CA GLU A 158 8.35 4.70 12.79
C GLU A 158 7.17 3.94 13.40
N LEU A 159 7.42 2.76 13.96
CA LEU A 159 6.39 2.00 14.68
C LEU A 159 5.79 2.79 15.83
N LYS A 160 6.59 3.56 16.57
CA LYS A 160 6.08 4.42 17.63
C LYS A 160 5.16 5.52 17.08
N ARG A 161 5.48 6.10 15.92
CA ARG A 161 4.60 7.06 15.24
C ARG A 161 3.25 6.43 14.84
N MET A 162 3.27 5.20 14.34
CA MET A 162 2.04 4.46 14.04
C MET A 162 1.18 4.26 15.29
N GLN A 163 1.79 3.84 16.40
CA GLN A 163 1.11 3.67 17.70
C GLN A 163 0.51 4.97 18.23
N ASP A 164 1.23 6.07 18.10
CA ASP A 164 0.74 7.38 18.53
C ASP A 164 -0.42 7.89 17.65
N THR A 165 -0.52 7.39 16.41
CA THR A 165 -1.62 7.72 15.47
C THR A 165 -2.85 6.86 15.72
N ASP A 166 -2.69 5.54 15.74
CA ASP A 166 -3.75 4.58 16.00
C ASP A 166 -3.14 3.24 16.48
N GLU A 167 -3.08 3.05 17.79
CA GLU A 167 -2.54 1.83 18.41
C GLU A 167 -3.41 0.59 18.14
N ASP A 168 -4.74 0.77 18.05
CA ASP A 168 -5.70 -0.33 17.92
C ASP A 168 -5.91 -0.78 16.47
N SER A 169 -5.40 -0.01 15.50
CA SER A 169 -5.43 -0.39 14.09
C SER A 169 -4.78 -1.74 13.84
N VAL A 170 -5.47 -2.59 13.07
CA VAL A 170 -4.95 -3.89 12.59
C VAL A 170 -3.57 -3.73 11.98
N LEU A 171 -3.33 -2.63 11.27
CA LEU A 171 -2.07 -2.38 10.59
C LEU A 171 -0.91 -2.09 11.54
N THR A 172 -1.17 -1.31 12.60
CA THR A 172 -0.20 -1.03 13.66
C THR A 172 0.17 -2.31 14.39
N GLN A 173 -0.82 -3.17 14.67
CA GLN A 173 -0.60 -4.48 15.29
C GLN A 173 0.24 -5.41 14.40
N LEU A 174 0.00 -5.43 13.09
CA LEU A 174 0.82 -6.19 12.13
C LEU A 174 2.26 -5.66 12.07
N ALA A 175 2.45 -4.34 12.00
CA ALA A 175 3.78 -3.72 11.99
C ALA A 175 4.55 -4.03 13.28
N GLN A 176 3.88 -4.00 14.44
CA GLN A 176 4.44 -4.39 15.73
C GLN A 176 4.88 -5.85 15.75
N ALA A 177 4.09 -6.76 15.17
CA ALA A 177 4.44 -8.17 15.05
C ALA A 177 5.70 -8.37 14.18
N TRP A 178 5.78 -7.72 13.01
CA TRP A 178 6.96 -7.79 12.13
C TRP A 178 8.23 -7.28 12.80
N PHE A 179 8.13 -6.15 13.52
CA PHE A 179 9.23 -5.60 14.29
C PHE A 179 9.73 -6.59 15.35
N ASN A 180 8.83 -7.15 16.15
CA ASN A 180 9.19 -8.10 17.21
C ASN A 180 9.84 -9.37 16.66
N LEU A 181 9.33 -9.91 15.55
CA LEU A 181 9.93 -11.07 14.88
C LEU A 181 11.35 -10.78 14.38
N SER A 182 11.58 -9.58 13.86
CA SER A 182 12.89 -9.17 13.34
C SER A 182 13.92 -9.03 14.46
N VAL A 183 13.54 -8.41 15.59
CA VAL A 183 14.41 -8.25 16.78
C VAL A 183 14.78 -9.59 17.40
N VAL A 184 13.81 -10.52 17.50
CA VAL A 184 14.08 -11.86 18.02
C VAL A 184 15.07 -12.60 17.11
N SER A 185 14.89 -12.51 15.79
CA SER A 185 15.75 -13.19 14.82
C SER A 185 17.19 -12.67 14.81
N THR A 186 17.42 -11.40 15.17
CA THR A 186 18.78 -10.83 15.30
C THR A 186 19.47 -11.18 16.62
N SER A 187 18.71 -11.69 17.60
CA SER A 187 19.22 -12.01 18.95
C SER A 187 19.65 -13.47 19.11
N LEU A 188 19.46 -14.30 18.07
CA LEU A 188 19.86 -15.72 17.97
C LEU A 188 21.10 -15.86 17.10
#